data_AF-A0A1Q9AAR1-F1
#
_entry.id   AF-A0A1Q9AAR1-F1
#
_cell.length_a   1.000
_cell.length_b   1.000
_cell.length_c   1.000
_cell.angle_alpha   90.00
_cell.angle_beta   90.00
_cell.angle_gamma   90.00
#
_symmetry.space_group_name_H-M   'P 1'
#
loop_
_entity.id
_entity.type
_entity.pdbx_description
1 polymer ?
#
loop_
_entity_poly.entity_id
_entity_poly.type
_entity_poly.pdbx_seq_one_letter_code
_entity_poly.pdbx_strand_id
1 'polypeptide(L)'
;MGNQKARETRSPPEDKKHSLERDCRDGYGENNKSKRKAIPLFKAQSNRRGRHAAKVAIVSLVDDDSVDEMNKLAIAEHLALHPQKRKSSDLPLSEFFEHQRIRRSWRLGLGKD
;
A
#
# COMPACT_ATOMS: atom_id res chain seq x y z
N MET A 1 -13.10 -10.42 23.24
CA MET A 1 -14.36 -11.16 23.00
C MET A 1 -15.37 -10.17 22.45
N GLY A 2 -15.86 -10.37 21.23
CA GLY A 2 -16.83 -9.46 20.61
C GLY A 2 -18.16 -9.45 21.38
N ASN A 3 -18.85 -8.31 21.39
CA ASN A 3 -20.10 -8.12 22.12
C ASN A 3 -21.23 -8.98 21.51
N GLN A 4 -21.31 -10.25 21.91
CA GLN A 4 -22.27 -11.25 21.38
C GLN A 4 -23.71 -10.80 21.54
N LYS A 5 -24.05 -10.17 22.67
CA LYS A 5 -25.39 -9.60 22.91
C LYS A 5 -25.81 -8.60 21.85
N ALA A 6 -24.89 -7.75 21.40
CA ALA A 6 -25.18 -6.76 20.36
C ALA A 6 -25.41 -7.40 18.98
N ARG A 7 -24.95 -8.63 18.73
CA ARG A 7 -25.18 -9.35 17.47
C ARG A 7 -26.51 -10.08 17.48
N GLU A 8 -26.93 -10.61 18.62
CA GLU A 8 -28.23 -11.28 18.81
C GLU A 8 -29.41 -10.30 18.73
N THR A 9 -29.20 -9.02 19.05
CA THR A 9 -30.23 -7.97 18.99
C THR A 9 -30.31 -7.26 17.64
N ARG A 10 -29.32 -7.43 16.75
CA ARG A 10 -29.29 -6.72 15.47
C ARG A 10 -30.21 -7.38 14.46
N SER A 11 -30.95 -6.54 13.73
CA SER A 11 -31.73 -7.00 12.60
C SER A 11 -30.82 -7.45 11.44
N PRO A 12 -31.28 -8.34 10.55
CA PRO A 12 -30.49 -8.75 9.39
C PRO A 12 -29.94 -7.59 8.52
N PRO A 13 -30.69 -6.48 8.28
CA PRO A 13 -30.15 -5.31 7.57
C PRO A 13 -28.99 -4.62 8.31
N GLU A 14 -29.06 -4.51 9.64
CA GLU A 14 -27.99 -3.90 10.45
C GLU A 14 -26.75 -4.78 10.47
N ASP A 15 -26.92 -6.10 10.56
CA ASP A 15 -25.83 -7.05 10.45
C ASP A 15 -25.17 -7.00 9.07
N LYS A 16 -25.96 -6.81 8.00
CA LYS A 16 -25.43 -6.60 6.66
C LYS A 16 -24.62 -5.30 6.58
N LYS A 17 -25.11 -4.20 7.14
CA LYS A 17 -24.41 -2.92 7.18
C LYS A 17 -23.07 -3.05 7.91
N HIS A 18 -23.06 -3.67 9.09
CA HIS A 18 -21.82 -3.90 9.83
C HIS A 18 -20.85 -4.82 9.08
N SER A 19 -21.34 -5.85 8.40
CA SER A 19 -20.49 -6.68 7.55
C SER A 19 -19.85 -5.87 6.43
N LEU A 20 -20.62 -5.01 5.76
CA LEU A 20 -20.11 -4.15 4.69
C LEU A 20 -19.04 -3.17 5.16
N GLU A 21 -19.18 -2.63 6.37
CA GLU A 21 -18.25 -1.66 6.97
C GLU A 21 -17.00 -2.30 7.58
N ARG A 22 -17.13 -3.48 8.19
CA ARG A 22 -16.07 -4.07 9.04
C ARG A 22 -15.38 -5.31 8.46
N ASP A 23 -16.00 -6.03 7.52
CA ASP A 23 -15.29 -7.09 6.80
C ASP A 23 -14.35 -6.41 5.80
N CYS A 24 -13.04 -6.49 6.04
CA CYS A 24 -12.04 -5.93 5.15
C CYS A 24 -11.49 -7.00 4.21
N ARG A 25 -11.31 -6.64 2.93
CA ARG A 25 -10.78 -7.51 1.88
C ARG A 25 -9.54 -6.90 1.24
N ASP A 26 -8.67 -7.76 0.73
CA ASP A 26 -7.46 -7.35 0.04
C ASP A 26 -7.79 -6.52 -1.21
N GLY A 27 -7.45 -5.22 -1.14
CA GLY A 27 -7.64 -4.25 -2.22
C GLY A 27 -6.45 -4.11 -3.16
N TYR A 28 -5.34 -4.82 -2.93
CA TYR A 28 -4.06 -4.59 -3.63
C TYR A 28 -4.11 -4.83 -5.14
N GLY A 29 -5.12 -5.53 -5.63
CA GLY A 29 -5.43 -5.66 -7.05
C GLY A 29 -4.57 -6.67 -7.82
N GLU A 30 -3.42 -7.06 -7.28
CA GLU A 30 -2.62 -8.17 -7.78
C GLU A 30 -3.09 -9.52 -7.21
N ASN A 31 -2.84 -10.60 -7.95
CA ASN A 31 -3.06 -11.94 -7.42
C ASN A 31 -2.08 -12.26 -6.27
N ASN A 32 -2.40 -13.30 -5.49
CA ASN A 32 -1.64 -13.65 -4.29
C ASN A 32 -0.16 -14.01 -4.55
N LYS A 33 0.12 -14.66 -5.70
CA LYS A 33 1.49 -15.03 -6.07
C LYS A 33 2.32 -13.80 -6.47
N SER A 34 1.72 -12.88 -7.21
CA SER A 34 2.36 -11.63 -7.65
C SER A 34 2.69 -10.74 -6.45
N LYS A 35 1.73 -10.50 -5.54
CA LYS A 35 1.98 -9.65 -4.35
C LYS A 35 3.08 -10.21 -3.45
N ARG A 36 3.13 -11.54 -3.26
CA ARG A 36 4.16 -12.21 -2.46
C ARG A 36 5.57 -11.97 -3.01
N LYS A 37 5.72 -11.84 -4.34
CA LYS A 37 7.02 -11.59 -4.98
C LYS A 37 7.33 -10.10 -5.14
N ALA A 38 6.33 -9.31 -5.51
CA ALA A 38 6.48 -7.88 -5.80
C ALA A 38 6.79 -7.07 -4.53
N ILE A 39 6.12 -7.36 -3.40
CA ILE A 39 6.30 -6.60 -2.16
C ILE A 39 7.73 -6.65 -1.63
N PRO A 40 8.35 -7.84 -1.46
CA PRO A 40 9.76 -7.92 -1.08
C PRO A 40 10.67 -7.24 -2.09
N LEU A 41 10.39 -7.39 -3.40
CA LEU A 41 11.24 -6.85 -4.46
C LEU A 41 11.32 -5.32 -4.41
N PHE A 42 10.18 -4.61 -4.40
CA PHE A 42 10.22 -3.14 -4.43
C PHE A 42 10.82 -2.56 -3.14
N LYS A 43 10.60 -3.21 -1.99
CA LYS A 43 11.24 -2.83 -0.72
C LYS A 43 12.76 -2.98 -0.79
N ALA A 44 13.23 -4.12 -1.33
CA ALA A 44 14.66 -4.35 -1.52
C ALA A 44 15.29 -3.34 -2.50
N GLN A 45 14.59 -2.98 -3.58
CA GLN A 45 15.05 -1.98 -4.54
C GLN A 45 15.19 -0.59 -3.89
N SER A 46 14.20 -0.16 -3.11
CA SER A 46 14.24 1.10 -2.37
C SER A 46 15.42 1.16 -1.40
N ASN A 47 15.63 0.10 -0.61
CA ASN A 47 16.78 0.02 0.30
C ASN A 47 18.12 0.00 -0.44
N ARG A 48 18.22 -0.67 -1.60
CA ARG A 48 19.44 -0.65 -2.42
C ARG A 48 19.74 0.75 -2.95
N ARG A 49 18.72 1.48 -3.43
CA ARG A 49 18.87 2.86 -3.89
C ARG A 49 19.30 3.80 -2.77
N GLY A 50 18.64 3.72 -1.60
CA GLY A 50 19.02 4.52 -0.44
C GLY A 50 20.45 4.24 0.01
N ARG A 51 20.85 2.96 0.13
CA ARG A 51 22.25 2.62 0.46
C ARG A 51 23.26 3.10 -0.57
N HIS A 52 22.94 3.01 -1.86
CA HIS A 52 23.81 3.52 -2.92
C HIS A 52 23.96 5.04 -2.83
N ALA A 53 22.85 5.77 -2.69
CA ALA A 53 22.86 7.23 -2.56
C ALA A 53 23.62 7.67 -1.29
N ALA A 54 23.43 6.99 -0.16
CA ALA A 54 24.14 7.27 1.07
C ALA A 54 25.65 7.01 0.92
N LYS A 55 26.05 5.91 0.26
CA LYS A 55 27.47 5.63 0.00
C LYS A 55 28.11 6.75 -0.83
N VAL A 56 27.44 7.21 -1.88
CA VAL A 56 27.92 8.32 -2.72
C VAL A 56 28.04 9.60 -1.89
N ALA A 57 27.00 9.95 -1.14
CA ALA A 57 26.98 11.15 -0.31
C ALA A 57 28.06 11.14 0.79
N ILE A 58 28.30 10.00 1.45
CA ILE A 58 29.39 9.87 2.45
C ILE A 58 30.75 10.10 1.82
N VAL A 59 31.00 9.51 0.64
CA VAL A 59 32.30 9.72 -0.06
C VAL A 59 32.49 11.19 -0.39
N SER A 60 31.44 11.88 -0.86
CA SER A 60 31.50 13.31 -1.16
C SER A 60 31.64 14.18 0.09
N LEU A 61 30.99 13.81 1.20
CA LEU A 61 31.06 14.54 2.48
C LEU A 61 32.48 14.51 3.07
N VAL A 62 33.21 13.41 2.89
CA VAL A 62 34.62 13.30 3.32
C VAL A 62 35.50 14.37 2.65
N ASP A 63 35.15 14.79 1.43
CA ASP A 63 35.89 15.79 0.67
C ASP A 63 35.32 17.22 0.84
N ASP A 64 34.01 17.34 1.09
CA ASP A 64 33.29 18.62 1.25
C ASP A 64 32.11 18.49 2.23
N ASP A 65 32.20 19.15 3.39
CA ASP A 65 31.14 19.17 4.42
C ASP A 65 30.01 20.19 4.13
N SER A 66 29.77 20.51 2.85
CA SER A 66 28.77 21.50 2.46
C SER A 66 27.34 21.06 2.78
N VAL A 67 26.45 22.05 2.90
CA VAL A 67 25.01 21.84 3.10
C VAL A 67 24.41 20.98 1.97
N ASP A 68 24.95 21.07 0.76
CA ASP A 68 24.52 20.28 -0.38
C ASP A 68 24.83 18.79 -0.21
N GLU A 69 26.00 18.43 0.33
CA GLU A 69 26.32 17.02 0.61
C GLU A 69 25.46 16.44 1.75
N MET A 70 25.16 17.26 2.78
CA MET A 70 24.22 16.89 3.83
C MET A 70 22.80 16.65 3.28
N ASN A 71 22.36 17.46 2.32
CA ASN A 71 21.08 17.26 1.62
C ASN A 71 21.05 15.93 0.84
N LYS A 72 22.16 15.50 0.25
CA LYS A 72 22.22 14.19 -0.44
C LYS A 72 22.03 13.02 0.52
N LEU A 73 22.50 13.12 1.76
CA LEU A 73 22.23 12.12 2.80
C LEU A 73 20.74 12.06 3.15
N ALA A 74 20.09 13.21 3.33
CA ALA A 74 18.65 13.28 3.59
C ALA A 74 17.83 12.69 2.42
N ILE A 75 18.25 12.94 1.18
CA ILE A 75 17.65 12.33 -0.01
C ILE A 75 17.82 10.80 0.01
N ALA A 76 19.00 10.30 0.37
CA ALA A 76 19.27 8.88 0.46
C ALA A 76 18.37 8.18 1.49
N GLU A 77 18.19 8.79 2.66
CA GLU A 77 17.27 8.33 3.69
C GLU A 77 15.82 8.33 3.18
N HIS A 78 15.39 9.43 2.56
CA HIS A 78 14.05 9.53 2.00
C HIS A 78 13.78 8.42 0.96
N LEU A 79 14.75 8.13 0.07
CA LEU A 79 14.64 7.06 -0.92
C LEU A 79 14.54 5.65 -0.31
N ALA A 80 15.14 5.42 0.85
CA ALA A 80 15.05 4.16 1.59
C ALA A 80 13.71 4.01 2.31
N LEU A 81 13.22 5.09 2.94
CA LEU A 81 11.98 5.07 3.73
C LEU A 81 10.72 5.11 2.86
N HIS A 82 10.82 5.70 1.67
CA HIS A 82 9.67 5.98 0.80
C HIS A 82 9.81 5.22 -0.52
N PRO A 83 9.53 3.90 -0.54
CA PRO A 83 9.54 3.15 -1.79
C PRO A 83 8.50 3.71 -2.75
N GLN A 84 8.86 3.74 -4.05
CA GLN A 84 7.98 4.21 -5.13
C GLN A 84 6.65 3.47 -5.19
N LYS A 85 6.65 2.20 -4.79
CA LYS A 85 5.45 1.37 -4.65
C LYS A 85 5.25 1.03 -3.19
N ARG A 86 4.00 1.07 -2.74
CA ARG A 86 3.61 0.69 -1.37
C ARG A 86 2.55 -0.39 -1.42
N LYS A 87 2.49 -1.19 -0.35
CA LYS A 87 1.36 -2.09 -0.14
C LYS A 87 0.13 -1.22 0.17
N SER A 88 -1.01 -1.54 -0.41
CA SER A 88 -2.29 -0.92 -0.03
C SER A 88 -2.80 -1.52 1.27
N SER A 89 -3.58 -0.77 2.03
CA SER A 89 -4.41 -1.31 3.10
C SER A 89 -5.50 -2.22 2.53
N ASP A 90 -6.07 -3.06 3.39
CA ASP A 90 -7.32 -3.76 3.07
C ASP A 90 -8.47 -2.74 3.00
N LEU A 91 -9.46 -3.03 2.16
CA LEU A 91 -10.62 -2.18 1.91
C LEU A 91 -11.87 -2.74 2.59
N PRO A 92 -12.80 -1.90 3.06
CA PRO A 92 -14.13 -2.34 3.47
C PRO A 92 -14.82 -3.15 2.36
N LEU A 93 -15.65 -4.12 2.74
CA LEU A 93 -16.32 -5.02 1.81
C LEU A 93 -17.23 -4.27 0.83
N SER A 94 -17.85 -3.17 1.27
CA SER A 94 -18.62 -2.27 0.39
C SER A 94 -17.77 -1.72 -0.76
N GLU A 95 -16.63 -1.11 -0.45
CA GLU A 95 -15.70 -0.54 -1.43
C GLU A 95 -15.13 -1.62 -2.36
N PHE A 96 -14.82 -2.79 -1.80
CA PHE A 96 -14.34 -3.93 -2.59
C PHE A 96 -15.37 -4.39 -3.64
N PHE A 97 -16.66 -4.42 -3.31
CA PHE A 97 -17.71 -4.73 -4.27
C PHE A 97 -17.85 -3.67 -5.37
N GLU A 98 -17.72 -2.39 -5.02
CA GLU A 98 -17.72 -1.32 -6.02
C GLU A 98 -16.54 -1.47 -7.00
N HIS A 99 -15.35 -1.77 -6.50
CA HIS A 99 -14.19 -2.06 -7.34
C HIS A 99 -14.42 -3.27 -8.24
N GLN A 100 -15.06 -4.34 -7.75
CA GLN A 100 -15.42 -5.48 -8.60
C GLN A 100 -16.42 -5.09 -9.69
N ARG A 101 -17.42 -4.27 -9.35
CA ARG A 101 -18.43 -3.79 -10.30
C ARG A 101 -17.79 -2.98 -11.43
N ILE A 102 -16.92 -2.03 -11.10
CA ILE A 102 -16.16 -1.23 -12.08
C ILE A 102 -15.28 -2.13 -12.95
N ARG A 103 -14.49 -3.03 -12.36
CA ARG A 103 -13.65 -3.96 -13.15
C ARG A 103 -14.46 -4.89 -14.04
N ARG A 104 -15.68 -5.23 -13.64
CA ARG A 104 -16.60 -6.03 -14.46
C ARG A 104 -17.15 -5.19 -15.62
N SER A 105 -17.53 -3.94 -15.38
CA SER A 105 -18.07 -3.06 -16.43
C SER A 105 -17.01 -2.82 -17.52
N TRP A 106 -15.76 -2.55 -17.15
CA TRP A 106 -14.64 -2.43 -18.09
C TRP A 106 -14.43 -3.69 -18.93
N ARG A 107 -14.52 -4.88 -18.32
CA ARG A 107 -14.39 -6.16 -19.03
C ARG A 107 -15.54 -6.41 -20.01
N LEU A 108 -16.73 -5.90 -19.71
CA LEU A 108 -17.92 -6.01 -20.56
C LEU A 108 -18.02 -4.87 -21.58
N GLY A 109 -17.08 -3.91 -21.59
CA GLY A 109 -17.10 -2.75 -22.48
C GLY A 109 -18.14 -1.70 -22.11
N LEU A 110 -18.77 -1.80 -20.93
CA LEU A 110 -19.75 -0.85 -20.43
C LEU A 110 -19.00 0.21 -19.58
N GLY A 111 -18.85 1.42 -20.09
CA GLY A 111 -18.10 2.51 -19.43
C GLY A 111 -16.73 2.82 -20.05
N LYS A 112 -16.55 2.54 -21.34
CA LYS A 112 -15.58 3.25 -22.20
C LYS A 112 -16.32 4.47 -22.78
N ASP A 113 -16.30 5.57 -22.05
CA ASP A 113 -16.49 6.91 -22.62
C ASP A 113 -15.15 7.65 -22.50
#